data_AF-R9JCQ1-F1
#
_entry.id   AF-R9JCQ1-F1
#
_cell.length_a   1.000
_cell.length_b   1.000
_cell.length_c   1.000
_cell.angle_alpha   90.00
_cell.angle_beta   90.00
_cell.angle_gamma   90.00
#
_symmetry.space_group_name_H-M   'P 1'
#
loop_
_entity.id
_entity.type
_entity.pdbx_description
1 polymer ?
#
loop_
_entity_poly.entity_id
_entity_poly.type
_entity_poly.pdbx_seq_one_letter_code
_entity_poly.pdbx_strand_id
1 'polypeptide(L)'
;MGKLDILTKEYMKRPSVFADVLNQFIYKGRQVIHPDRLVELDTTEITIPYGGSQASVPVQKYRDVSKILTVMTDQKAAYCILAVENEGKINYAMPVKNGLYDFINLAGQVTKAEAAHKASKNQSVKPTG
;
A
#
# COMPACT_ATOMS: atom_id res chain seq x y z
N MET A 1 -17.66 1.83 -6.43
CA MET A 1 -16.76 2.96 -6.79
C MET A 1 -17.42 3.73 -7.90
N GLY A 2 -17.63 5.04 -7.70
CA GLY A 2 -18.32 5.87 -8.67
C GLY A 2 -17.46 6.19 -9.89
N LYS A 3 -18.10 6.53 -11.01
CA LYS A 3 -17.45 6.99 -12.26
C LYS A 3 -16.43 8.12 -12.01
N LEU A 4 -16.69 8.97 -11.02
CA LEU A 4 -15.82 10.10 -10.65
C LEU A 4 -14.47 9.65 -10.06
N ASP A 5 -14.47 8.59 -9.25
CA ASP A 5 -13.27 8.06 -8.61
C ASP A 5 -12.34 7.42 -9.65
N ILE A 6 -12.92 6.69 -10.62
CA ILE A 6 -12.18 6.13 -11.77
C ILE A 6 -11.56 7.27 -12.59
N LEU A 7 -12.33 8.32 -12.91
CA LEU A 7 -11.82 9.47 -13.66
C LEU A 7 -10.70 10.21 -12.91
N THR A 8 -10.82 10.34 -11.59
CA THR A 8 -9.80 10.99 -10.75
C THR A 8 -8.51 10.17 -10.74
N LYS A 9 -8.62 8.84 -10.63
CA LYS A 9 -7.48 7.92 -10.73
C LYS A 9 -6.77 8.04 -12.07
N GLU A 10 -7.50 7.94 -13.17
CA GLU A 10 -6.95 8.06 -14.52
C GLU A 10 -6.32 9.43 -14.80
N TYR A 11 -6.89 10.50 -14.24
CA TYR A 11 -6.32 11.84 -14.35
C TYR A 11 -4.98 11.95 -13.61
N MET A 12 -4.92 11.44 -12.38
CA MET A 12 -3.73 11.52 -11.53
C MET A 12 -2.60 10.57 -11.97
N LYS A 13 -2.90 9.51 -12.74
CA LYS A 13 -1.91 8.62 -13.36
C LYS A 13 -1.11 9.24 -14.49
N ARG A 14 -1.49 10.42 -14.99
CA ARG A 14 -0.73 11.08 -16.06
C ARG A 14 0.59 11.62 -15.50
N PRO A 15 1.77 11.25 -16.04
CA PRO A 15 3.06 11.70 -15.52
C PRO A 15 3.19 13.22 -15.41
N SER A 16 2.62 13.97 -16.36
CA SER A 16 2.60 15.45 -16.34
C SER A 16 1.82 16.00 -15.14
N VAL A 17 0.59 15.53 -14.94
CA VAL A 17 -0.26 15.93 -13.81
C VAL A 17 0.39 15.53 -12.49
N PHE A 18 0.92 14.32 -12.42
CA PHE A 18 1.58 13.80 -11.23
C PHE A 18 2.81 14.65 -10.85
N ALA A 19 3.69 14.93 -11.83
CA ALA A 19 4.88 15.76 -11.62
C ALA A 19 4.50 17.18 -11.18
N ASP A 20 3.52 17.81 -11.82
CA ASP A 20 3.08 19.16 -11.48
C ASP A 20 2.51 19.25 -10.06
N VAL A 21 1.68 18.28 -9.64
CA VAL A 21 1.13 18.24 -8.28
C VAL A 21 2.25 18.19 -7.23
N LEU A 22 3.24 17.32 -7.42
CA LEU A 22 4.34 17.17 -6.48
C LEU A 22 5.34 18.32 -6.54
N ASN A 23 5.62 18.85 -7.73
CA ASN A 23 6.43 20.06 -7.91
C ASN A 23 5.80 21.25 -7.20
N GLN A 24 4.49 21.40 -7.31
CA GLN A 24 3.76 22.44 -6.59
C GLN A 24 3.82 22.23 -5.09
N PHE A 25 3.50 21.02 -4.61
CA PHE A 25 3.33 20.75 -3.19
C PHE A 25 4.67 20.66 -2.42
N ILE A 26 5.63 19.90 -2.94
CA ILE A 26 6.92 19.63 -2.27
C ILE A 26 7.94 20.70 -2.62
N TYR A 27 8.02 21.10 -3.90
CA TYR A 27 9.06 21.99 -4.41
C TYR A 27 8.62 23.44 -4.60
N LYS A 28 7.42 23.80 -4.10
CA LYS A 28 6.85 25.15 -4.14
C LYS A 28 6.76 25.72 -5.56
N GLY A 29 6.38 24.87 -6.52
CA GLY A 29 6.19 25.24 -7.93
C GLY A 29 7.45 25.17 -8.79
N ARG A 30 8.60 24.78 -8.22
CA ARG A 30 9.81 24.52 -9.01
C ARG A 30 9.69 23.18 -9.72
N GLN A 31 10.01 23.16 -11.01
CA GLN A 31 9.97 21.99 -11.88
C GLN A 31 11.18 21.09 -11.64
N VAL A 32 11.13 20.27 -10.57
CA VAL A 32 12.22 19.37 -10.14
C VAL A 32 11.96 17.94 -10.63
N ILE A 33 10.72 17.47 -10.52
CA ILE A 33 10.27 16.19 -11.05
C ILE A 33 9.89 16.41 -12.52
N HIS A 34 10.48 15.64 -13.42
CA HIS A 34 10.18 15.73 -14.86
C HIS A 34 9.33 14.55 -15.30
N PRO A 35 8.21 14.79 -16.01
CA PRO A 35 7.27 13.74 -16.40
C PRO A 35 7.90 12.66 -17.29
N ASP A 36 8.83 13.04 -18.17
CA ASP A 36 9.50 12.11 -19.10
C ASP A 36 10.42 11.11 -18.40
N ARG A 37 10.72 11.34 -17.12
CA ARG A 37 11.57 10.46 -16.29
C ARG A 37 10.77 9.57 -15.36
N LEU A 38 9.44 9.76 -15.29
CA LEU A 38 8.58 9.00 -14.38
C LEU A 38 8.12 7.71 -15.03
N VAL A 39 8.23 6.62 -14.26
CA VAL A 39 7.70 5.30 -14.61
C VAL A 39 6.67 4.90 -13.55
N GLU A 40 5.48 4.50 -13.98
CA GLU A 40 4.44 3.98 -13.08
C GLU A 40 4.93 2.68 -12.43
N LEU A 41 4.82 2.60 -11.11
CA LEU A 41 5.10 1.39 -10.35
C LEU A 41 3.79 0.63 -10.12
N ASP A 42 3.79 -0.67 -10.40
CA ASP A 42 2.63 -1.51 -10.11
C ASP A 42 2.40 -1.57 -8.59
N THR A 43 1.31 -0.94 -8.16
CA THR A 43 0.85 -0.89 -6.76
C THR A 43 0.58 -2.25 -6.12
N THR A 44 0.43 -3.32 -6.92
CA THR A 44 0.25 -4.68 -6.40
C THR A 44 1.55 -5.32 -5.92
N GLU A 45 2.71 -4.78 -6.32
CA GLU A 45 4.04 -5.29 -6.03
C GLU A 45 4.94 -4.33 -5.23
N ILE A 46 4.40 -3.25 -4.63
CA ILE A 46 5.21 -2.26 -3.90
C ILE A 46 5.70 -2.83 -2.56
N THR A 47 6.70 -3.70 -2.63
CA THR A 47 7.73 -3.71 -1.61
C THR A 47 8.48 -2.39 -1.78
N ILE A 48 8.23 -1.42 -0.90
CA ILE A 48 8.94 -0.13 -0.90
C ILE A 48 10.46 -0.44 -0.99
N PRO A 49 11.15 -0.10 -2.10
CA PRO A 49 12.49 -0.61 -2.36
C PRO A 49 13.58 0.00 -1.45
N TYR A 50 13.21 0.95 -0.59
CA TYR A 50 14.12 1.64 0.33
C TYR A 50 13.91 1.30 1.80
N GLY A 51 13.22 0.20 2.11
CA GLY A 51 13.28 -0.41 3.43
C GLY A 51 14.58 -1.21 3.56
N GLY A 52 15.46 -0.85 4.50
CA GLY A 52 16.67 -1.61 4.79
C GLY A 52 16.40 -3.12 4.99
N SER A 53 17.46 -3.92 4.99
CA SER A 53 17.53 -5.41 4.90
C SER A 53 16.72 -6.24 5.91
N GLN A 54 15.75 -5.67 6.61
CA GLN A 54 14.76 -6.33 7.46
C GLN A 54 13.32 -5.85 7.19
N ALA A 55 13.03 -5.26 6.03
CA ALA A 55 11.67 -4.94 5.65
C ALA A 55 10.90 -6.25 5.35
N SER A 56 10.32 -6.83 6.41
CA SER A 56 9.33 -7.90 6.30
C SER A 56 8.29 -7.49 5.28
N VAL A 57 8.04 -8.35 4.28
CA VAL A 57 7.03 -8.20 3.23
C VAL A 57 5.87 -7.33 3.72
N PRO A 58 5.75 -6.08 3.25
CA PRO A 58 4.76 -5.20 3.82
C PRO A 58 3.39 -5.76 3.46
N VAL A 59 2.62 -6.04 4.50
CA VAL A 59 1.22 -6.40 4.51
C VAL A 59 0.42 -5.19 3.98
N GLN A 60 0.63 -4.85 2.71
CA GLN A 60 0.00 -3.73 2.03
C GLN A 60 -1.48 -3.99 1.74
N LYS A 61 -1.95 -5.21 2.02
CA LYS A 61 -3.29 -5.69 1.66
C LYS A 61 -4.40 -5.51 2.70
N TYR A 62 -4.17 -4.96 3.90
CA TYR A 62 -5.21 -5.02 4.95
C TYR A 62 -5.75 -3.72 5.52
N ARG A 63 -5.31 -2.55 5.04
CA ARG A 63 -5.98 -1.30 5.39
C ARG A 63 -6.29 -0.48 4.14
N ASP A 64 -7.48 -0.72 3.63
CA ASP A 64 -8.21 0.14 2.69
C ASP A 64 -8.63 1.49 3.33
N VAL A 65 -7.86 2.00 4.31
CA VAL A 65 -8.06 3.32 4.92
C VAL A 65 -7.30 4.38 4.13
N SER A 66 -6.30 4.00 3.35
CA SER A 66 -5.61 4.89 2.41
C SER A 66 -5.30 4.10 1.16
N LYS A 67 -6.12 4.27 0.12
CA LYS A 67 -5.80 3.71 -1.19
C LYS A 67 -4.70 4.57 -1.78
N ILE A 68 -3.54 3.95 -1.97
CA ILE A 68 -2.52 4.53 -2.82
C ILE A 68 -3.16 4.80 -4.18
N LEU A 69 -3.17 6.07 -4.60
CA LEU A 69 -3.82 6.51 -5.81
C LEU A 69 -2.94 6.22 -7.03
N THR A 70 -1.66 6.55 -6.92
CA THR A 70 -0.64 6.23 -7.93
C THR A 70 0.76 6.35 -7.32
N VAL A 71 1.69 5.56 -7.85
CA VAL A 71 3.11 5.59 -7.46
C VAL A 71 3.94 5.64 -8.71
N MET A 72 4.91 6.55 -8.73
CA MET A 72 5.86 6.68 -9.82
C MET A 72 7.27 6.78 -9.27
N THR A 73 8.26 6.36 -10.06
CA THR A 73 9.67 6.48 -9.73
C THR A 73 10.44 7.11 -10.88
N ASP A 74 11.49 7.86 -10.52
CA ASP A 74 12.51 8.34 -11.45
C ASP A 74 13.83 7.54 -11.34
N GLN A 75 13.77 6.36 -10.73
CA GLN A 75 14.88 5.48 -10.33
C GLN A 75 15.74 6.00 -9.17
N LYS A 76 15.59 7.26 -8.76
CA LYS A 76 16.30 7.84 -7.61
C LYS A 76 15.41 7.91 -6.38
N ALA A 77 14.12 8.17 -6.58
CA ALA A 77 13.12 8.24 -5.54
C ALA A 77 11.79 7.65 -6.02
N ALA A 78 11.06 7.04 -5.09
CA ALA A 78 9.67 6.65 -5.30
C ALA A 78 8.75 7.73 -4.75
N TYR A 79 7.83 8.20 -5.58
CA TYR A 79 6.83 9.21 -5.27
C TYR A 79 5.46 8.57 -5.16
N CYS A 80 4.69 8.91 -4.14
CA CYS A 80 3.39 8.31 -3.88
C CYS A 80 2.34 9.38 -3.59
N ILE A 81 1.19 9.30 -4.27
CA ILE A 81 -0.01 10.07 -3.91
C ILE A 81 -0.94 9.13 -3.15
N LEU A 82 -1.13 9.42 -1.86
CA LEU A 82 -2.03 8.70 -0.97
C LEU A 82 -3.39 9.40 -0.96
N ALA A 83 -4.45 8.70 -1.36
CA ALA A 83 -5.81 9.21 -1.26
C ALA A 83 -6.61 8.36 -0.26
N VAL A 84 -7.37 9.04 0.58
CA VAL A 84 -8.42 8.39 1.38
C VAL A 84 -9.69 8.49 0.54
N GLU A 85 -10.35 7.36 0.25
CA GLU A 85 -11.65 7.38 -0.41
C GLU A 85 -12.65 8.07 0.52
N ASN A 86 -12.92 9.36 0.28
CA ASN A 86 -13.99 10.06 0.96
C ASN A 86 -15.28 9.83 0.16
N GLU A 87 -16.08 8.87 0.60
CA GLU A 87 -17.35 8.55 -0.05
C GLU A 87 -18.40 9.61 0.32
N GLY A 88 -18.83 10.41 -0.67
CA GLY A 88 -19.87 11.43 -0.46
C GLY A 88 -21.28 10.90 -0.19
N LYS A 89 -21.46 9.56 -0.10
CA LYS A 89 -22.71 8.87 0.25
C LYS A 89 -22.39 7.66 1.12
N ILE A 90 -23.30 7.32 2.03
CA ILE A 90 -23.17 6.13 2.89
C ILE A 90 -23.10 4.88 2.01
N ASN A 91 -22.01 4.14 2.14
CA ASN A 91 -21.84 2.85 1.49
C ASN A 91 -22.25 1.72 2.44
N TYR A 92 -23.46 1.21 2.22
CA TYR A 92 -24.03 0.12 3.01
C TYR A 92 -23.30 -1.21 2.88
N ALA A 93 -22.38 -1.37 1.92
CA ALA A 93 -21.54 -2.57 1.82
C ALA A 93 -20.27 -2.50 2.69
N MET A 94 -19.96 -1.34 3.29
CA MET A 94 -18.78 -1.16 4.15
C MET A 94 -18.75 -2.11 5.36
N PRO A 95 -19.85 -2.38 6.08
CA PRO A 95 -19.83 -3.34 7.18
C PRO A 95 -19.41 -4.75 6.73
N VAL A 96 -19.88 -5.21 5.57
CA VAL A 96 -19.54 -6.53 5.02
C VAL A 96 -18.06 -6.59 4.61
N LYS A 97 -17.57 -5.54 3.94
CA LYS A 97 -16.15 -5.44 3.57
C LYS A 97 -15.25 -5.45 4.79
N ASN A 98 -15.59 -4.67 5.81
CA ASN A 98 -14.81 -4.60 7.05
C ASN A 98 -14.76 -5.96 7.75
N GLY A 99 -15.91 -6.64 7.88
CA GLY A 99 -15.96 -7.99 8.46
C GLY A 99 -15.08 -8.99 7.71
N LEU A 100 -15.10 -8.97 6.37
CA LEU A 100 -14.21 -9.82 5.56
C LEU A 100 -12.74 -9.57 5.86
N TYR A 101 -12.32 -8.30 5.97
CA TYR A 101 -10.94 -7.96 6.31
C TYR A 101 -10.54 -8.47 7.68
N ASP A 102 -11.41 -8.29 8.68
CA ASP A 102 -11.18 -8.77 10.04
C ASP A 102 -11.00 -10.29 10.06
N PHE A 103 -11.82 -11.04 9.31
CA PHE A 103 -11.70 -12.50 9.23
C PHE A 103 -10.40 -12.97 8.60
N ILE A 104 -9.93 -12.34 7.51
CA ILE A 104 -8.67 -12.78 6.91
C ILE A 104 -7.48 -12.43 7.80
N ASN A 105 -7.52 -11.28 8.49
CA ASN A 105 -6.49 -10.95 9.47
C ASN A 105 -6.48 -11.95 10.64
N LEU A 106 -7.67 -12.33 11.13
CA LEU A 106 -7.80 -13.35 12.16
C LEU A 106 -7.22 -14.70 11.68
N ALA A 107 -7.51 -15.12 10.45
CA ALA A 107 -6.93 -16.33 9.88
C ALA A 107 -5.39 -16.27 9.88
N GLY A 108 -4.80 -15.14 9.49
CA GLY A 108 -3.36 -14.93 9.56
C GLY A 108 -2.78 -15.01 10.97
N GLN A 109 -3.51 -14.50 11.98
CA GLN A 109 -3.11 -14.62 13.39
C GLN A 109 -3.17 -16.07 13.89
N VAL A 110 -4.21 -16.82 13.52
CA VAL A 110 -4.34 -18.25 13.85
C VAL A 110 -3.16 -19.03 13.27
N THR A 111 -2.83 -18.84 11.98
CA THR A 111 -1.68 -19.52 11.36
C THR A 111 -0.36 -19.18 12.05
N LYS A 112 -0.16 -17.91 12.44
CA LYS A 112 1.04 -17.50 13.20
C LYS A 112 1.08 -18.14 14.59
N ALA A 113 -0.05 -18.20 15.29
CA ALA A 113 -0.14 -18.84 16.60
C ALA A 113 0.13 -20.34 16.51
N GLU A 114 -0.42 -21.04 15.51
CA GLU A 114 -0.12 -22.45 15.24
C GLU A 114 1.37 -22.69 14.97
N ALA A 115 2.00 -21.84 14.17
CA ALA A 115 3.43 -21.92 13.89
C ALA A 115 4.28 -21.71 15.16
N ALA A 116 3.91 -20.73 16.00
CA ALA A 116 4.56 -20.49 17.28
C ALA A 116 4.42 -21.69 18.23
N HIS A 117 3.23 -22.30 18.33
CA HIS A 117 2.98 -23.50 19.13
C HIS A 117 3.77 -24.71 18.64
N LYS A 118 3.92 -24.90 17.33
CA LYS A 118 4.77 -25.97 16.77
C LYS A 118 6.26 -25.74 17.08
N ALA A 119 6.74 -24.50 16.98
CA ALA A 119 8.12 -24.15 17.29
C ALA A 119 8.46 -24.35 18.78
N SER A 120 7.57 -23.96 19.70
CA SER A 120 7.77 -24.16 21.14
C SER A 120 7.79 -25.64 21.53
N LYS A 121 6.97 -26.47 20.87
CA LYS A 121 6.91 -27.92 21.11
C LYS A 121 8.18 -28.64 20.63
N ASN A 122 8.86 -28.12 19.61
CA ASN A 122 10.14 -28.66 19.13
C ASN A 122 11.34 -28.26 20.02
N GLN A 123 11.26 -27.16 20.76
CA GLN A 123 12.31 -26.76 21.71
C GLN A 123 12.30 -27.57 23.01
N SER A 124 11.14 -28.09 23.44
CA SER A 124 11.02 -28.91 24.64
C SER A 124 11.48 -30.37 24.49
N VAL A 125 11.90 -30.81 23.28
CA VAL A 125 12.22 -32.23 22.97
C VAL A 125 13.71 -32.45 22.67
N LYS A 126 14.62 -31.55 23.07
CA LYS A 126 16.07 -31.87 23.05
C LYS A 126 16.49 -32.40 24.43
N PRO A 127 16.64 -33.73 24.62
CA PRO A 127 17.40 -34.23 25.76
C PRO A 127 18.87 -33.89 25.50
N THR A 128 19.45 -33.06 26.35
CA THR A 128 20.90 -32.98 26.55
C THR A 128 21.35 -34.34 27.07
N GLY A 129 21.90 -35.15 26.18
CA GLY A 129 22.79 -36.26 26.53
C GLY A 129 24.20 -35.74 26.75
#